data_AF-A0AA88I9U2-F1
#
_entry.id   AF-A0AA88I9U2-F1
#
_cell.length_a   1.000
_cell.length_b   1.000
_cell.length_c   1.000
_cell.angle_alpha   90.00
_cell.angle_beta   90.00
_cell.angle_gamma   90.00
#
_symmetry.space_group_name_H-M   'P 1'
#
loop_
_entity.id
_entity.type
_entity.pdbx_description
1 polymer ?
#
loop_
_entity_poly.entity_id
_entity_poly.type
_entity_poly.pdbx_seq_one_letter_code
_entity_poly.pdbx_strand_id
1 'polypeptide(L)'
;MRRCDNEPIAVESPIGLLPKEGSINLEGLPDPINWEELFELPEDFWRREMNDIETYFNQQIGEDLPPAIREEIENQKKRLGISK
;
A
#
# COMPACT_ATOMS: atom_id res chain seq x y z
N MET A 1 -4.22 1.78 21.02
CA MET A 1 -3.45 1.18 19.91
C MET A 1 -2.80 2.35 19.20
N ARG A 2 -1.47 2.48 19.25
CA ARG A 2 -0.74 3.76 18.98
C ARG A 2 -1.17 4.51 17.72
N ARG A 3 -1.50 3.82 16.62
CA ARG A 3 -2.04 4.42 15.38
C ARG A 3 -3.41 5.06 15.58
N CYS A 4 -4.34 4.41 16.28
CA CYS A 4 -5.66 4.95 16.62
C CYS A 4 -5.58 6.11 17.62
N ASP A 5 -4.50 6.13 18.42
CA ASP A 5 -4.21 7.18 19.38
C ASP A 5 -3.51 8.40 18.72
N ASN A 6 -3.38 8.40 17.37
CA ASN A 6 -2.75 9.43 16.54
C ASN A 6 -1.29 9.74 16.90
N GLU A 7 -0.56 8.75 17.43
CA GLU A 7 0.88 8.92 17.66
C GLU A 7 1.64 9.08 16.32
N PRO A 8 2.73 9.88 16.28
CA PRO A 8 3.51 10.15 15.07
C PRO A 8 4.46 8.97 14.73
N ILE A 9 3.87 7.81 14.48
CA ILE A 9 4.57 6.52 14.31
C ILE A 9 4.42 5.95 12.90
N ALA A 10 3.97 6.76 11.95
CA ALA A 10 3.80 6.37 10.56
C ALA A 10 4.38 7.42 9.61
N VAL A 11 4.71 6.98 8.41
CA VAL A 11 5.18 7.79 7.28
C VAL A 11 4.29 7.55 6.07
N GLU A 12 4.10 8.57 5.23
CA GLU A 12 3.33 8.44 3.99
C GLU A 12 4.09 7.60 2.95
N SER A 13 3.34 6.83 2.17
CA SER A 13 3.81 6.09 1.01
C SER A 13 2.72 6.08 -0.08
N PRO A 14 3.07 5.68 -1.31
CA PRO A 14 2.07 5.56 -2.38
C PRO A 14 0.89 4.63 -2.03
N ILE A 15 1.09 3.66 -1.13
CA ILE A 15 0.07 2.67 -0.74
C ILE A 15 -0.59 2.97 0.61
N GLY A 16 -0.33 4.14 1.19
CA GLY A 16 -0.90 4.58 2.46
C GLY A 16 0.15 4.84 3.53
N LEU A 17 -0.18 4.58 4.79
CA LEU A 17 0.70 4.86 5.92
C LEU A 17 1.51 3.62 6.29
N LEU A 18 2.83 3.72 6.19
CA LEU A 18 3.77 2.70 6.66
C LEU A 18 4.25 3.02 8.09
N PRO A 19 4.63 2.02 8.89
CA PRO A 19 5.29 2.26 10.16
C PRO A 19 6.57 3.08 9.95
N LYS A 20 6.81 4.04 10.83
CA LYS A 20 8.11 4.71 10.90
C LYS A 20 9.15 3.71 11.43
N GLU A 21 10.37 3.73 10.92
CA GLU A 21 11.45 2.91 11.47
C GLU A 21 11.61 3.12 12.98
N GLY A 22 11.76 2.02 13.72
CA GLY A 22 11.80 2.03 15.19
C GLY A 22 10.44 2.20 15.89
N SER A 23 9.33 2.31 15.16
CA SER A 23 7.99 2.38 15.77
C SER A 23 7.39 1.02 16.12
N ILE A 24 7.88 -0.05 15.50
CA ILE A 24 7.51 -1.44 15.81
C ILE A 24 8.49 -1.96 16.86
N ASN A 25 7.97 -2.65 17.88
CA ASN A 25 8.81 -3.37 18.83
C ASN A 25 9.35 -4.64 18.16
N LEU A 26 10.68 -4.77 18.10
CA LEU A 26 11.38 -5.92 17.54
C LEU A 26 12.09 -6.76 18.62
N GLU A 27 11.87 -6.46 19.90
CA GLU A 27 12.45 -7.20 21.03
C GLU A 27 12.16 -8.70 20.94
N GLY A 28 13.22 -9.52 21.00
CA GLY A 28 13.14 -10.98 20.97
C GLY A 28 13.16 -11.61 19.58
N LEU A 29 13.26 -10.81 18.51
CA LEU A 29 13.48 -11.30 17.16
C LEU A 29 15.00 -11.46 16.84
N PRO A 30 15.37 -12.38 15.95
CA PRO A 30 16.78 -12.58 15.58
C PRO A 30 17.30 -11.44 14.70
N ASP A 31 18.47 -10.91 15.06
CA ASP A 31 19.19 -9.88 14.30
C ASP A 31 20.10 -10.47 13.21
N PRO A 32 20.40 -9.69 12.14
CA PRO A 32 19.84 -8.37 11.83
C PRO A 32 18.48 -8.46 11.13
N ILE A 33 17.56 -7.54 11.48
CA ILE A 33 16.29 -7.38 10.78
C ILE A 33 16.47 -6.32 9.68
N ASN A 34 16.17 -6.70 8.45
CA ASN A 34 16.25 -5.80 7.31
C ASN A 34 14.96 -4.97 7.17
N TRP A 35 14.95 -3.78 7.77
CA TRP A 35 13.78 -2.89 7.72
C TRP A 35 13.43 -2.44 6.30
N GLU A 36 14.45 -2.15 5.49
CA GLU A 36 14.27 -1.68 4.11
C GLU A 36 13.54 -2.73 3.26
N GLU A 37 13.95 -4.00 3.35
CA GLU A 37 13.32 -5.11 2.63
C GLU A 37 11.89 -5.39 3.13
N LEU A 38 11.61 -5.26 4.43
CA LEU A 38 10.28 -5.47 4.99
C LEU A 38 9.24 -4.46 4.46
N PHE A 39 9.67 -3.24 4.14
CA PHE A 39 8.80 -2.14 3.74
C PHE A 39 9.13 -1.61 2.34
N GLU A 40 9.87 -2.36 1.55
CA GLU A 40 10.20 -2.00 0.17
C GLU A 40 8.91 -1.93 -0.65
N LEU A 41 8.85 -0.94 -1.56
CA LEU A 41 7.76 -0.79 -2.52
C LEU A 41 8.31 -0.82 -3.95
N PRO A 42 8.64 -2.02 -4.49
CA PRO A 42 9.17 -2.12 -5.84
C PRO A 42 8.16 -1.61 -6.87
N GLU A 43 8.56 -0.62 -7.66
CA GLU A 43 7.67 0.07 -8.61
C GLU A 43 7.03 -0.91 -9.62
N ASP A 44 7.83 -1.79 -10.20
CA ASP A 44 7.38 -2.79 -11.18
C ASP A 44 6.40 -3.81 -10.60
N PHE A 45 6.50 -4.11 -9.30
CA PHE A 45 5.53 -4.97 -8.61
C PHE A 45 4.18 -4.26 -8.55
N TRP A 46 4.14 -3.05 -8.00
CA TRP A 46 2.90 -2.30 -7.84
C TRP A 46 2.25 -1.89 -9.16
N ARG A 47 3.05 -1.65 -10.21
CA ARG A 47 2.54 -1.43 -11.58
C ARG A 47 1.76 -2.63 -12.10
N ARG A 48 2.28 -3.84 -11.90
CA ARG A 48 1.59 -5.08 -12.29
C ARG A 48 0.36 -5.33 -11.44
N GLU A 49 0.50 -5.18 -10.12
CA GLU A 49 -0.59 -5.38 -9.17
C GLU A 49 -1.79 -4.48 -9.50
N MET A 50 -1.58 -3.20 -9.83
CA MET A 50 -2.68 -2.30 -10.20
C MET A 50 -3.41 -2.71 -11.48
N ASN A 51 -2.69 -3.28 -12.46
CA ASN A 51 -3.31 -3.80 -13.69
C ASN A 51 -4.12 -5.07 -13.39
N ASP A 52 -3.61 -5.95 -12.55
CA ASP A 52 -4.26 -7.20 -12.16
C ASP A 52 -5.54 -6.92 -11.34
N ILE A 53 -5.46 -5.99 -10.38
CA ILE A 53 -6.61 -5.53 -9.58
C ILE A 53 -7.69 -4.92 -10.46
N GLU A 54 -7.33 -4.00 -11.37
CA GLU A 54 -8.30 -3.39 -12.28
C GLU A 54 -8.96 -4.44 -13.18
N THR A 55 -8.16 -5.36 -13.71
CA THR A 55 -8.65 -6.46 -14.57
C THR A 55 -9.63 -7.34 -13.80
N TYR A 56 -9.28 -7.76 -12.58
CA TYR A 56 -10.12 -8.57 -11.72
C TYR A 56 -11.47 -7.87 -11.46
N PHE A 57 -11.46 -6.61 -11.00
CA PHE A 57 -12.70 -5.90 -10.69
C PHE A 57 -13.57 -5.67 -11.92
N ASN A 58 -12.97 -5.34 -13.07
CA ASN A 58 -13.73 -5.17 -14.31
C ASN A 58 -14.33 -6.49 -14.82
N GLN A 59 -13.64 -7.62 -14.66
CA GLN A 59 -14.12 -8.92 -15.14
C GLN A 59 -15.12 -9.58 -14.19
N GLN A 60 -14.91 -9.48 -12.88
CA GLN A 60 -15.72 -10.17 -11.88
C GLN A 60 -16.94 -9.38 -11.43
N ILE A 61 -16.85 -8.04 -11.45
CA ILE A 61 -17.93 -7.15 -10.97
C ILE A 61 -18.44 -6.27 -12.11
N GLY A 62 -17.55 -5.72 -12.93
CA GLY A 62 -17.92 -4.97 -14.13
C GLY A 62 -18.72 -3.71 -13.83
N GLU A 63 -19.97 -3.66 -14.31
CA GLU A 63 -20.87 -2.50 -14.16
C GLU A 63 -21.35 -2.30 -12.73
N ASP A 64 -21.44 -3.37 -11.94
CA ASP A 64 -21.89 -3.31 -10.53
C ASP A 64 -20.80 -2.82 -9.57
N LEU A 65 -19.59 -2.54 -10.07
CA LEU A 65 -18.49 -2.04 -9.25
C LEU A 65 -18.83 -0.64 -8.71
N PRO A 66 -18.89 -0.44 -7.37
CA PRO A 66 -19.22 0.85 -6.81
C PRO A 66 -18.27 1.95 -7.31
N PRO A 67 -18.78 3.13 -7.69
CA PRO A 67 -17.95 4.22 -8.22
C PRO A 67 -16.77 4.61 -7.31
N ALA A 68 -16.96 4.57 -6.00
CA ALA A 68 -15.92 4.86 -5.02
C ALA A 68 -14.72 3.89 -5.12
N ILE A 69 -14.95 2.61 -5.43
CA ILE A 69 -13.86 1.64 -5.62
C ILE A 69 -13.11 1.92 -6.92
N ARG A 70 -13.83 2.27 -7.98
CA ARG A 70 -13.22 2.67 -9.25
C ARG A 70 -12.36 3.92 -9.08
N GLU A 71 -12.85 4.89 -8.29
CA GLU A 71 -12.11 6.09 -7.94
C GLU A 71 -10.84 5.77 -7.15
N GLU A 72 -10.89 4.87 -6.17
CA GLU A 72 -9.71 4.47 -5.41
C GLU A 72 -8.65 3.76 -6.25
N ILE A 73 -9.05 2.92 -7.23
CA ILE A 73 -8.11 2.30 -8.18
C ILE A 73 -7.36 3.40 -8.97
N GLU A 74 -8.07 4.40 -9.49
CA GLU A 74 -7.47 5.49 -10.25
C GLU A 74 -6.60 6.40 -9.36
N ASN A 75 -7.02 6.67 -8.12
CA ASN A 75 -6.24 7.45 -7.17
C ASN A 75 -4.95 6.71 -6.76
N GLN A 76 -5.02 5.39 -6.56
CA GLN A 76 -3.87 4.56 -6.25
C GLN A 76 -2.87 4.54 -7.41
N LYS A 77 -3.35 4.41 -8.66
CA LYS A 77 -2.51 4.53 -9.86
C LYS A 77 -1.79 5.88 -9.95
N LYS A 78 -2.50 6.98 -9.68
CA LYS A 78 -1.90 8.32 -9.64
C LYS A 78 -0.79 8.43 -8.59
N ARG A 79 -1.02 7.94 -7.37
CA ARG A 79 0.00 7.91 -6.30
C ARG A 79 1.25 7.13 -6.71
N LEU A 80 1.06 6.05 -7.49
CA LEU A 80 2.14 5.21 -8.02
C LEU A 80 2.76 5.72 -9.33
N GLY A 81 2.34 6.89 -9.86
CA GLY A 81 2.85 7.41 -11.12
C GLY A 81 2.53 6.52 -12.33
N ILE A 82 1.41 5.78 -12.26
CA ILE A 82 0.90 4.93 -13.35
C ILE A 82 -0.01 5.79 -14.21
N SER A 83 0.57 6.36 -15.27
CA SER A 83 -0.19 7.08 -16.30
C SER A 83 -0.84 6.09 -17.29
N LYS A 84 -1.99 6.49 -17.85
CA LYS A 84 -2.60 5.85 -19.03
C LYS A 84 -1.75 6.06 -20.28
#